data_AF-B0KJT3-F1
#
_entry.id   AF-B0KJT3-F1
#
_cell.length_a   1.000
_cell.length_b   1.000
_cell.length_c   1.000
_cell.angle_alpha   90.00
_cell.angle_beta   90.00
_cell.angle_gamma   90.00
#
_symmetry.space_group_name_H-M   'P 1'
#
loop_
_entity.id
_entity.type
_entity.pdbx_description
1 polymer ?
#
loop_
_entity_poly.entity_id
_entity_poly.type
_entity_poly.pdbx_seq_one_letter_code
_entity_poly.pdbx_strand_id
1 'polypeptide(L)'
;MAALTNEVKGFIVQALACFDTPTQVVEAVKSEFGQVVTRQQVESHDPTKACSRGLAKRWVTLFEDTRARFREETAEIPIANRAYRLRALGRLAEKVERMRNYGLTLQILEQAAKEVGDVYVNRQTKNENPHDNVPPTRVQVDVVDARKPDAVS
;
A
#
# COMPACT_ATOMS: atom_id res chain seq x y z
N MET A 1 23.75 -31.12 -9.76
CA MET A 1 23.35 -30.01 -8.87
C MET A 1 23.47 -30.50 -7.44
N ALA A 2 24.05 -29.72 -6.52
CA ALA A 2 24.09 -30.11 -5.12
C ALA A 2 22.67 -30.22 -4.56
N ALA A 3 22.41 -31.25 -3.76
CA ALA A 3 21.12 -31.41 -3.08
C ALA A 3 20.95 -30.27 -2.07
N LEU A 4 19.82 -29.56 -2.13
CA LEU A 4 19.51 -28.52 -1.14
C LEU A 4 19.24 -29.16 0.23
N THR A 5 19.80 -28.57 1.29
CA THR A 5 19.45 -28.92 2.67
C THR A 5 17.99 -28.57 2.94
N ASN A 6 17.39 -29.17 3.98
CA ASN A 6 16.01 -28.83 4.35
C ASN A 6 15.87 -27.36 4.77
N GLU A 7 16.91 -26.78 5.37
CA GLU A 7 16.95 -25.38 5.75
C GLU A 7 16.85 -24.45 4.54
N VAL A 8 17.69 -24.66 3.52
CA VAL A 8 17.66 -23.87 2.28
C VAL A 8 16.33 -24.05 1.53
N LYS A 9 15.77 -25.26 1.53
CA LYS A 9 14.42 -25.50 0.95
C LYS A 9 13.34 -24.73 1.68
N GLY A 10 13.37 -24.73 3.01
CA GLY A 10 12.43 -23.99 3.85
C GLY A 10 12.51 -22.49 3.56
N PHE A 11 13.72 -21.94 3.52
CA PHE A 11 13.98 -20.55 3.17
C PHE A 11 13.39 -20.18 1.80
N ILE A 12 13.69 -20.98 0.76
CA ILE A 12 13.17 -20.75 -0.59
C ILE A 12 11.64 -20.72 -0.60
N VAL A 13 11.01 -21.71 0.04
CA VAL A 13 9.55 -21.84 0.09
C VAL A 13 8.91 -20.63 0.79
N GLN A 14 9.49 -20.19 1.91
CA GLN A 14 9.01 -19.03 2.66
C GLN A 14 9.18 -17.73 1.90
N ALA A 15 10.35 -17.50 1.29
CA ALA A 15 10.60 -16.29 0.48
C ALA A 15 9.63 -16.18 -0.70
N LEU A 16 9.42 -17.29 -1.42
CA LEU A 16 8.41 -17.34 -2.49
C LEU A 16 6.99 -17.09 -1.95
N ALA A 17 6.66 -17.63 -0.77
CA ALA A 17 5.40 -17.38 -0.07
C ALA A 17 5.23 -15.89 0.34
N CYS A 18 6.32 -15.15 0.49
CA CYS A 18 6.33 -13.71 0.74
C CYS A 18 6.41 -12.85 -0.54
N PHE A 19 6.14 -13.43 -1.71
CA PHE A 19 6.14 -12.76 -3.03
C PHE A 19 7.51 -12.34 -3.58
N ASP A 20 8.61 -12.85 -3.01
CA ASP A 20 9.91 -12.69 -3.66
C ASP A 20 9.94 -13.42 -5.00
N THR A 21 10.52 -12.78 -6.01
CA THR A 21 10.70 -13.39 -7.32
C THR A 21 11.79 -14.46 -7.28
N PRO A 22 11.76 -15.48 -8.16
CA PRO A 22 12.83 -16.48 -8.21
C PRO A 22 14.24 -15.89 -8.37
N THR A 23 14.38 -14.74 -9.03
CA THR A 23 15.67 -14.03 -9.14
C THR A 23 16.14 -13.49 -7.79
N GLN A 24 15.27 -12.82 -7.03
CA GLN A 24 15.59 -12.31 -5.70
C GLN A 24 15.96 -13.45 -4.74
N VAL A 25 15.22 -14.56 -4.79
CA VAL A 25 15.50 -15.73 -3.93
C VAL A 25 16.85 -16.38 -4.27
N VAL A 26 17.23 -16.44 -5.56
CA VAL A 26 18.58 -16.92 -5.94
C VAL A 26 19.68 -16.07 -5.31
N GLU A 27 19.53 -14.74 -5.37
CA GLU A 27 20.49 -13.79 -4.79
C GLU A 27 20.54 -13.92 -3.26
N ALA A 28 19.37 -14.02 -2.61
CA ALA A 28 19.25 -14.18 -1.17
C ALA A 28 19.88 -15.50 -0.69
N VAL A 29 19.61 -16.63 -1.37
CA VAL A 29 20.22 -17.92 -1.03
C VAL A 29 21.74 -17.88 -1.14
N LYS A 30 22.27 -17.19 -2.16
CA LYS A 30 23.72 -17.00 -2.31
C LYS A 30 24.30 -16.14 -1.19
N SER A 31 23.61 -15.07 -0.79
CA SER A 31 24.06 -14.18 0.28
C SER A 31 24.01 -14.82 1.66
N GLU A 32 22.95 -15.56 1.97
CA GLU A 32 22.71 -16.11 3.31
C GLU A 32 23.37 -17.47 3.53
N PHE A 33 23.38 -18.33 2.50
CA PHE A 33 23.86 -19.71 2.62
C PHE A 33 25.13 -19.99 1.81
N GLY A 34 25.63 -19.00 1.05
CA GLY A 34 26.79 -19.18 0.15
C GLY A 34 26.52 -20.16 -1.00
N GLN A 35 25.28 -20.60 -1.19
CA GLN A 35 24.92 -21.66 -2.13
C GLN A 35 24.45 -21.07 -3.46
N VAL A 36 25.04 -21.53 -4.56
CA VAL A 36 24.58 -21.15 -5.90
C VAL A 36 23.47 -22.09 -6.35
N VAL A 37 22.28 -21.53 -6.55
CA VAL A 37 21.08 -22.23 -7.04
C VAL A 37 20.60 -21.59 -8.35
N THR A 38 19.91 -22.35 -9.20
CA THR A 38 19.32 -21.78 -10.41
C THR A 38 17.89 -21.32 -10.17
N ARG A 39 17.40 -20.41 -11.00
CA ARG A 39 16.00 -19.97 -10.97
C ARG A 39 15.03 -21.13 -11.15
N GLN A 40 15.32 -22.08 -12.05
CA GLN A 40 14.44 -23.24 -12.26
C GLN A 40 14.36 -24.13 -11.02
N GLN A 41 15.46 -24.25 -10.27
CA GLN A 41 15.48 -24.99 -9.01
C GLN A 41 14.68 -24.28 -7.92
N VAL A 42 14.71 -22.95 -7.89
CA VAL A 42 13.86 -22.16 -6.99
C VAL A 42 12.37 -22.30 -7.37
N GLU A 43 12.03 -22.20 -8.66
CA GLU A 43 10.66 -22.33 -9.15
C GLU A 43 10.01 -23.69 -8.84
N SER A 44 10.79 -24.78 -8.78
CA SER A 44 10.25 -26.10 -8.41
C SER A 44 9.83 -26.22 -6.94
N HIS A 45 10.12 -25.21 -6.12
CA HIS A 45 9.68 -25.08 -4.73
C HIS A 45 8.50 -24.11 -4.57
N ASP A 46 7.93 -23.61 -5.66
CA ASP A 46 6.69 -22.82 -5.68
C ASP A 46 5.48 -23.72 -6.03
N PRO A 47 4.58 -24.04 -5.07
CA PRO A 47 3.40 -24.87 -5.31
C PRO A 47 2.44 -24.32 -6.37
N THR A 48 2.53 -23.02 -6.70
CA THR A 48 1.67 -22.40 -7.72
C THR A 48 2.15 -22.68 -9.15
N LYS A 49 3.36 -23.23 -9.33
CA LYS A 49 3.96 -23.50 -10.64
C LYS A 49 3.81 -24.96 -11.05
N ALA A 50 3.64 -25.20 -12.35
CA ALA A 50 3.53 -26.56 -12.87
C ALA A 50 4.78 -27.43 -12.63
N CYS A 51 5.96 -26.81 -12.48
CA CYS A 51 7.22 -27.49 -12.24
C CYS A 51 7.36 -28.05 -10.81
N SER A 52 6.44 -27.76 -9.89
CA SER A 52 6.47 -28.22 -8.50
C SER A 52 5.53 -29.40 -8.20
N ARG A 53 4.97 -30.08 -9.22
CA ARG A 53 4.04 -31.22 -9.03
C ARG A 53 4.58 -32.37 -8.16
N GLY A 54 5.90 -32.49 -7.99
CA GLY A 54 6.55 -33.48 -7.12
C GLY A 54 6.96 -32.94 -5.75
N LEU A 55 6.61 -31.70 -5.40
CA LEU A 55 7.01 -31.07 -4.15
C LEU A 55 6.30 -31.76 -2.97
N ALA A 56 7.09 -32.12 -1.95
CA ALA A 56 6.56 -32.83 -0.78
C ALA A 56 5.49 -31.99 -0.06
N LYS A 57 4.42 -32.66 0.41
CA LYS A 57 3.25 -32.01 1.04
C LYS A 57 3.62 -31.03 2.16
N ARG A 58 4.65 -31.34 2.97
CA ARG A 58 5.14 -30.46 4.04
C ARG A 58 5.55 -29.06 3.55
N TRP A 59 6.12 -28.97 2.35
CA TRP A 59 6.57 -27.70 1.77
C TRP A 59 5.39 -26.92 1.17
N VAL A 60 4.41 -27.62 0.60
CA VAL A 60 3.16 -27.02 0.17
C VAL A 60 2.42 -26.42 1.36
N THR A 61 2.30 -27.15 2.48
CA THR A 61 1.71 -26.64 3.72
C THR A 61 2.47 -25.42 4.24
N LEU A 62 3.80 -25.49 4.33
CA LEU A 62 4.62 -24.34 4.75
C LEU A 62 4.38 -23.10 3.88
N PHE A 63 4.29 -23.27 2.56
CA PHE A 63 4.04 -22.18 1.64
C PHE A 63 2.68 -21.52 1.89
N GLU A 64 1.61 -22.31 1.96
CA GLU A 64 0.25 -21.79 2.15
C GLU A 64 0.10 -21.11 3.51
N ASP A 65 0.62 -21.71 4.57
CA ASP A 65 0.59 -21.13 5.93
C ASP A 65 1.36 -19.81 5.99
N THR A 66 2.54 -19.76 5.36
CA THR A 66 3.37 -18.53 5.31
C THR A 66 2.69 -17.45 4.47
N ARG A 67 2.08 -17.82 3.32
CA ARG A 67 1.35 -16.89 2.45
C ARG A 67 0.13 -16.30 3.14
N ALA A 68 -0.64 -17.13 3.85
CA ALA A 68 -1.81 -16.69 4.61
C ALA A 68 -1.39 -15.67 5.68
N ARG A 69 -0.37 -16.03 6.46
CA ARG A 69 0.19 -15.15 7.49
C ARG A 69 0.70 -13.83 6.93
N PHE A 70 1.48 -13.86 5.84
CA PHE A 70 2.00 -12.65 5.20
C PHE A 70 0.89 -11.69 4.74
N ARG A 71 -0.25 -12.23 4.30
CA ARG A 71 -1.41 -11.41 3.91
C ARG A 71 -2.11 -10.80 5.12
N GLU A 72 -2.25 -11.56 6.20
CA GLU A 72 -2.93 -11.12 7.43
C GLU A 72 -2.09 -10.11 8.25
N GLU A 73 -0.76 -10.28 8.29
CA GLU A 73 0.18 -9.45 9.05
C GLU A 73 0.54 -8.11 8.38
N THR A 74 -0.20 -7.68 7.35
CA THR A 74 0.04 -6.39 6.67
C THR A 74 0.07 -5.21 7.65
N ALA A 75 -0.61 -5.31 8.80
CA ALA A 75 -0.65 -4.31 9.86
C ALA A 75 0.71 -4.02 10.51
N GLU A 76 1.66 -4.97 10.50
CA GLU A 76 2.99 -4.77 11.11
C GLU A 76 3.95 -4.02 10.19
N ILE A 77 3.66 -3.96 8.88
CA ILE A 77 4.51 -3.26 7.92
C ILE A 77 4.33 -1.74 8.14
N PRO A 78 5.38 -0.98 8.52
CA PRO A 78 5.23 0.43 8.86
C PRO A 78 4.63 1.28 7.73
N ILE A 79 4.95 0.97 6.47
CA ILE A 79 4.39 1.70 5.32
C ILE A 79 2.87 1.51 5.18
N ALA A 80 2.27 0.47 5.76
CA ALA A 80 0.81 0.31 5.80
C ALA A 80 0.15 1.36 6.72
N ASN A 81 0.87 1.87 7.71
CA ASN A 81 0.36 2.86 8.67
C ASN A 81 0.45 4.30 8.14
N ARG A 82 -0.68 5.03 8.15
CA ARG A 82 -0.77 6.44 7.71
C ARG A 82 0.19 7.35 8.48
N ALA A 83 0.26 7.22 9.80
CA ALA A 83 1.11 8.09 10.62
C ALA A 83 2.59 7.92 10.27
N TYR A 84 3.02 6.70 9.96
CA TYR A 84 4.39 6.44 9.51
C TYR A 84 4.66 7.08 8.14
N ARG A 85 3.77 6.89 7.15
CA ARG A 85 3.91 7.49 5.81
C ARG A 85 3.94 9.02 5.87
N LEU A 86 3.07 9.65 6.64
CA LEU A 86 3.07 11.11 6.81
C LEU A 86 4.37 11.63 7.41
N ARG A 87 4.93 10.95 8.43
CA ARG A 87 6.25 11.29 8.98
C ARG A 87 7.36 11.12 7.94
N ALA A 88 7.28 10.09 7.11
CA ALA A 88 8.26 9.86 6.03
C ALA A 88 8.18 10.96 4.95
N LEU A 89 6.96 11.35 4.54
CA LEU A 89 6.72 12.44 3.60
C LEU A 89 7.23 13.79 4.15
N GLY A 90 7.00 14.08 5.43
CA GLY A 90 7.52 15.30 6.07
C GLY A 90 9.05 15.39 6.01
N ARG A 91 9.76 14.34 6.42
CA ARG A 91 11.23 14.29 6.32
C ARG A 91 11.74 14.42 4.89
N LEU A 92 11.01 13.84 3.92
CA LEU A 92 11.36 13.93 2.51
C LEU A 92 11.16 15.35 1.98
N ALA A 93 10.05 16.01 2.32
CA ALA A 93 9.77 17.39 1.96
C ALA A 93 10.87 18.33 2.46
N GLU A 94 11.28 18.24 3.73
CA GLU A 94 12.37 19.04 4.30
C GLU A 94 13.71 18.83 3.58
N LYS A 95 14.01 17.59 3.15
CA LYS A 95 15.24 17.28 2.43
C LYS A 95 15.23 17.88 1.03
N VAL A 96 14.11 17.73 0.32
CA VAL A 96 13.92 18.22 -1.06
C VAL A 96 13.85 19.75 -1.10
N GLU A 97 13.21 20.37 -0.11
CA GLU A 97 13.14 21.82 0.06
C GLU A 97 14.53 22.43 0.29
N ARG A 98 15.37 21.79 1.12
CA ARG A 98 16.77 22.19 1.30
C ARG A 98 17.58 22.15 0.01
N MET A 99 17.23 21.27 -0.93
CA MET A 99 17.81 21.20 -2.27
C MET A 99 17.23 22.25 -3.23
N ARG A 100 16.34 23.14 -2.75
CA ARG A 100 15.61 24.15 -3.53
C ARG A 100 14.78 23.58 -4.68
N ASN A 101 14.39 22.31 -4.59
CA ASN A 101 13.51 21.67 -5.57
C ASN A 101 12.04 21.82 -5.13
N TYR A 102 11.54 23.05 -5.20
CA TYR A 102 10.19 23.39 -4.74
C TYR A 102 9.08 22.67 -5.52
N GLY A 103 9.30 22.37 -6.80
CA GLY A 103 8.34 21.60 -7.60
C GLY A 103 8.09 20.21 -6.99
N LEU A 104 9.15 19.49 -6.64
CA LEU A 104 9.02 18.19 -5.99
C LEU A 104 8.53 18.32 -4.53
N THR A 105 8.92 19.38 -3.81
CA THR A 105 8.36 19.65 -2.47
C THR A 105 6.84 19.79 -2.51
N LEU A 106 6.30 20.54 -3.47
CA LEU A 106 4.85 20.69 -3.63
C LEU A 106 4.15 19.37 -3.92
N GLN A 107 4.74 18.50 -4.75
CA GLN A 107 4.21 17.15 -5.02
C GLN A 107 4.18 16.27 -3.77
N ILE A 108 5.22 16.33 -2.92
CA ILE A 108 5.27 15.58 -1.65
C ILE A 108 4.19 16.09 -0.69
N LEU A 109 4.03 17.41 -0.58
CA LEU A 109 2.98 18.03 0.24
C LEU A 109 1.58 17.68 -0.26
N GLU A 110 1.37 17.65 -1.58
CA GLU A 110 0.12 17.18 -2.19
C GLU A 110 -0.16 15.72 -1.84
N GLN A 111 0.86 14.85 -1.91
CA GLN A 111 0.70 13.44 -1.53
C GLN A 111 0.33 13.30 -0.05
N ALA A 112 0.95 14.09 0.84
CA ALA A 112 0.60 14.11 2.26
C ALA A 112 -0.86 14.57 2.47
N ALA A 113 -1.30 15.59 1.74
CA ALA A 113 -2.69 16.05 1.78
C ALA A 113 -3.67 14.96 1.31
N LYS A 114 -3.35 14.23 0.23
CA LYS A 114 -4.17 13.10 -0.25
C LYS A 114 -4.28 11.96 0.76
N GLU A 115 -3.22 11.66 1.50
CA GLU A 115 -3.24 10.66 2.57
C GLU A 115 -4.11 11.06 3.77
N VAL A 116 -4.16 12.36 4.09
CA VAL A 116 -5.00 12.92 5.16
C VAL A 116 -6.45 13.01 4.74
N GLY A 117 -6.71 13.44 3.49
CA GLY A 117 -8.05 13.64 2.93
C GLY A 117 -8.78 12.38 2.49
N ASP A 118 -8.29 11.18 2.88
CA ASP A 118 -8.89 9.88 2.54
C ASP A 118 -9.11 9.67 1.02
N VAL A 119 -8.37 10.37 0.14
CA VAL A 119 -8.56 10.36 -1.32
C VAL A 119 -8.44 8.95 -1.93
N TYR A 120 -7.66 8.08 -1.27
CA TYR A 120 -7.42 6.69 -1.70
C TYR A 120 -8.24 5.66 -0.92
N VAL A 121 -9.13 6.10 -0.02
CA VAL A 121 -10.05 5.21 0.68
C VAL A 121 -11.36 5.22 -0.10
N ASN A 122 -11.86 4.04 -0.47
CA ASN A 122 -13.16 3.90 -1.11
C ASN A 122 -14.26 4.09 -0.06
N ARG A 123 -14.40 5.31 0.43
CA ARG A 123 -15.49 5.73 1.29
C ARG A 123 -16.62 6.04 0.33
N GLN A 124 -17.59 5.13 0.19
CA GLN A 124 -18.93 5.58 -0.21
C GLN A 124 -19.36 6.55 0.89
N THR A 125 -19.09 7.84 0.68
CA THR A 125 -19.71 8.90 1.45
C THR A 125 -21.20 8.76 1.16
N LYS A 126 -21.90 7.99 2.00
CA LYS A 126 -23.32 8.22 2.21
C LYS A 126 -23.37 9.67 2.71
N ASN A 127 -23.58 10.60 1.79
CA ASN A 127 -23.93 11.96 2.14
C ASN A 127 -25.22 11.84 2.94
N GLU A 128 -25.11 11.86 4.27
CA GLU A 128 -26.28 11.86 5.15
C GLU A 128 -27.05 13.18 5.05
N ASN A 129 -26.48 14.21 4.39
CA ASN A 129 -27.15 15.47 4.07
C ASN A 129 -26.93 15.85 2.58
N PRO A 130 -27.92 15.65 1.69
CA PRO A 130 -27.84 16.03 0.28
C PRO A 130 -27.96 17.54 0.02
N HIS A 131 -28.21 18.35 1.05
CA HIS A 131 -28.63 19.75 0.89
C HIS A 131 -27.49 20.77 0.83
N ASP A 132 -26.27 20.42 1.24
CA ASP A 132 -25.16 21.40 1.32
C ASP A 132 -24.43 21.64 -0.01
N ASN A 133 -24.75 20.89 -1.07
CA ASN A 133 -24.06 21.00 -2.36
C ASN A 133 -25.02 21.10 -3.57
N VAL A 134 -26.22 21.64 -3.35
CA VAL A 134 -27.13 22.00 -4.45
C VAL A 134 -27.03 23.51 -4.66
N PRO A 135 -26.60 23.99 -5.85
CA PRO A 135 -26.69 25.41 -6.15
C PRO A 135 -28.17 25.82 -6.06
N PRO A 136 -28.50 26.92 -5.36
CA PRO A 136 -29.89 27.28 -5.10
C PRO A 136 -30.63 27.47 -6.43
N THR A 137 -31.69 26.68 -6.63
CA THR A 137 -32.45 26.66 -7.89
C THR A 137 -33.26 27.95 -8.09
N ARG A 138 -33.46 28.72 -7.02
CA ARG A 138 -34.14 30.02 -7.06
C ARG A 138 -33.62 30.92 -5.94
N VAL A 139 -33.14 32.10 -6.32
CA VAL A 139 -32.82 33.18 -5.37
C VAL A 139 -33.95 34.20 -5.44
N GLN A 140 -34.69 34.36 -4.35
CA GLN A 140 -35.68 35.43 -4.22
C GLN A 140 -35.03 36.60 -3.48
N VAL A 141 -35.05 37.78 -4.10
CA VAL A 141 -34.51 39.00 -3.53
C VAL A 141 -35.68 39.94 -3.33
N ASP A 142 -36.11 40.12 -2.09
CA ASP A 142 -37.14 41.11 -1.76
C ASP A 142 -36.45 42.46 -1.54
N VAL A 143 -36.74 43.42 -2.41
CA VAL A 143 -36.23 44.79 -2.30
C VAL A 143 -37.18 45.57 -1.40
N VAL A 144 -36.74 45.84 -0.17
CA VAL A 144 -37.45 46.73 0.75
C VAL A 144 -37.08 48.18 0.43
N ASP A 145 -38.07 48.99 0.06
CA ASP A 145 -37.88 50.43 -0.15
C ASP A 145 -37.72 51.13 1.21
N ALA A 146 -36.48 51.56 1.52
CA ALA A 146 -36.12 52.20 2.78
C ALA A 146 -36.81 53.57 3.03
N ARG A 147 -37.64 54.07 2.09
CA ARG A 147 -38.37 55.35 2.22
C ARG A 147 -39.78 55.20 2.79
N LYS A 148 -40.27 53.98 2.99
CA LYS A 148 -41.52 53.74 3.73
C LYS A 148 -41.16 53.26 5.13
N PRO A 149 -41.25 54.11 6.17
CA PRO A 149 -41.25 53.62 7.52
C PRO A 149 -42.53 52.80 7.70
N ASP A 150 -42.38 51.55 8.11
CA ASP A 150 -43.49 50.68 8.49
C ASP A 150 -44.37 51.42 9.51
N ALA A 151 -45.57 51.83 9.09
CA ALA A 151 -46.64 52.19 10.00
C ALA A 151 -47.22 50.88 10.54
N VAL A 152 -46.94 50.66 11.82
CA VAL A 152 -47.33 49.53 12.67
C VAL A 152 -48.85 49.28 12.66
N SER A 153 -49.25 48.00 12.52
CA SER A 153 -50.13 47.26 13.45
C SER A 153 -50.24 45.80 13.05
#